data_AF-A0A7C3SZR9-F1
#
_entry.id   AF-A0A7C3SZR9-F1
#
_cell.length_a   1.000
_cell.length_b   1.000
_cell.length_c   1.000
_cell.angle_alpha   90.00
_cell.angle_beta   90.00
_cell.angle_gamma   90.00
#
_symmetry.space_group_name_H-M   'P 1'
#
loop_
_entity.id
_entity.type
_entity.pdbx_description
1 polymer ?
#
loop_
_entity_poly.entity_id
_entity_poly.type
_entity_poly.pdbx_seq_one_letter_code
_entity_poly.pdbx_strand_id
1 'polypeptide(L)'
;MMSAVETRTIEEIEKSGQWWWWAEHKRSKRLDYLRKAVWKKGAKGSGYQPGVKVDLERAVLFTEAFKANEHDSLRMRYAKALANVFDNITIFIQDHAQIMGYLGSRPHTIVWHPEILFLLNEDLYNDRTVIPEPVEENLKLIRELCDYWNPQTTGAKVFNLVPPEEIVKLLTGVIGWGLPISRIGYATKQWDYMFRLGLEGIIAEIDERIKEAEDRIYNKVPDPEDLPYYEKLDVWKSMKVVLEAVIRWARRYSRLAKIIAEHFETDPKRKEELLRIAEVCWKVPA
;
A
#
# COMPACT_ATOMS: atom_id res chain seq x y z
N MET A 1 20.71 -7.26 41.25
CA MET A 1 20.77 -5.79 41.23
C MET A 1 19.78 -5.32 40.18
N MET A 2 18.85 -4.44 40.54
CA MET A 2 18.05 -3.72 39.54
C MET A 2 19.00 -2.97 38.60
N SER A 3 18.71 -2.97 37.31
CA SER A 3 19.60 -2.29 36.36
C SER A 3 19.56 -0.77 36.63
N ALA A 4 20.63 -0.04 36.29
CA ALA A 4 20.68 1.42 36.46
C ALA A 4 19.56 2.17 35.71
N VAL A 5 18.87 1.49 34.79
CA VAL A 5 17.65 1.94 34.13
C VAL A 5 16.49 1.99 35.13
N GLU A 6 16.25 0.93 35.90
CA GLU A 6 15.05 0.78 36.73
C GLU A 6 15.00 1.70 37.97
N THR A 7 16.09 2.40 38.27
CA THR A 7 16.23 3.22 39.48
C THR A 7 16.06 4.72 39.27
N ARG A 8 15.86 5.19 38.03
CA ARG A 8 15.76 6.63 37.71
C ARG A 8 14.36 7.00 37.23
N THR A 9 13.87 8.19 37.56
CA THR A 9 12.61 8.69 36.98
C THR A 9 12.85 9.33 35.61
N ILE A 10 11.77 9.52 34.84
CA ILE A 10 11.83 10.24 33.56
C ILE A 10 12.31 11.68 33.75
N GLU A 11 11.86 12.36 34.81
CA GLU A 11 12.26 13.73 35.12
C GLU A 11 13.77 13.82 35.41
N GLU A 12 14.31 12.83 36.12
CA GLU A 12 15.75 12.75 36.38
C GLU A 12 16.54 12.54 35.09
N ILE A 13 16.05 11.69 34.19
CA ILE A 13 16.67 11.42 32.89
C ILE A 13 16.63 12.67 31.98
N GLU A 14 15.50 13.39 31.95
CA GLU A 14 15.34 14.61 31.17
C GLU A 14 16.24 15.73 31.70
N LYS A 15 16.33 15.88 33.03
CA LYS A 15 17.19 16.88 33.69
C LYS A 15 18.68 16.58 33.50
N SER A 16 19.06 15.30 33.49
CA SER A 16 20.47 14.90 33.34
C SER A 16 20.91 14.76 31.88
N GLY A 17 19.99 14.78 30.91
CA GLY A 17 20.28 14.58 29.49
C GLY A 17 20.67 13.14 29.13
N GLN A 18 20.33 12.16 29.96
CA GLN A 18 20.77 10.77 29.82
C GLN A 18 19.81 9.95 28.95
N TRP A 19 19.60 10.42 27.72
CA TRP A 19 18.56 9.95 26.80
C TRP A 19 18.62 8.45 26.48
N TRP A 20 19.77 7.79 26.65
CA TRP A 20 19.93 6.35 26.44
C TRP A 20 19.07 5.49 27.39
N TRP A 21 18.56 6.05 28.49
CA TRP A 21 17.62 5.39 29.40
C TRP A 21 16.16 5.82 29.22
N TRP A 22 15.89 6.87 28.43
CA TRP A 22 14.55 7.46 28.31
C TRP A 22 13.53 6.50 27.66
N ALA A 23 13.95 5.80 26.62
CA ALA A 23 13.06 4.96 25.82
C ALA A 23 12.49 3.76 26.58
N GLU A 24 13.24 3.19 27.54
CA GLU A 24 12.77 2.05 28.33
C GLU A 24 11.72 2.46 29.40
N HIS A 25 11.67 3.74 29.80
CA HIS A 25 10.71 4.24 30.79
C HIS A 25 9.36 4.64 30.21
N LYS A 26 9.32 5.13 28.97
CA LYS A 26 8.10 5.63 28.33
C LYS A 26 7.30 4.55 27.60
N ARG A 27 7.87 3.37 27.37
CA ARG A 27 7.20 2.30 26.63
C ARG A 27 6.13 1.65 27.49
N SER A 28 4.94 1.53 26.93
CA SER A 28 3.90 0.71 27.53
C SER A 28 4.17 -0.77 27.24
N LYS A 29 3.64 -1.66 28.08
CA LYS A 29 3.69 -3.13 27.86
C LYS A 29 3.18 -3.54 26.47
N ARG A 30 2.19 -2.80 25.94
CA ARG A 30 1.68 -2.98 24.56
C ARG A 30 2.75 -2.69 23.51
N LEU A 31 3.48 -1.58 23.63
CA LEU A 31 4.54 -1.24 22.69
C LEU A 31 5.68 -2.26 22.73
N ASP A 32 6.03 -2.79 23.91
CA ASP A 32 7.04 -3.84 24.02
C ASP A 32 6.61 -5.15 23.35
N TYR A 33 5.34 -5.53 23.48
CA TYR A 33 4.78 -6.67 22.75
C TYR A 33 4.83 -6.44 21.24
N LEU A 34 4.28 -5.32 20.76
CA LEU A 34 4.17 -5.02 19.33
C LEU A 34 5.54 -4.95 18.65
N ARG A 35 6.56 -4.44 19.33
CA ARG A 35 7.95 -4.42 18.82
C ARG A 35 8.48 -5.83 18.52
N LYS A 36 8.08 -6.84 19.30
CA LYS A 36 8.46 -8.25 19.10
C LYS A 36 7.55 -8.93 18.05
N ALA A 37 6.27 -8.54 18.01
CA ALA A 37 5.28 -9.12 17.12
C ALA A 37 5.41 -8.63 15.67
N VAL A 38 5.97 -7.43 15.44
CA VAL A 38 6.15 -6.86 14.10
C VAL A 38 7.39 -7.44 13.43
N TRP A 39 7.21 -7.94 12.20
CA TRP A 39 8.28 -8.51 11.39
C TRP A 39 9.13 -7.43 10.76
N LYS A 40 10.46 -7.56 10.87
CA LYS A 40 11.42 -6.70 10.19
C LYS A 40 11.51 -7.09 8.73
N LYS A 41 10.88 -6.29 7.86
CA LYS A 41 10.76 -6.54 6.41
C LYS A 41 11.89 -5.91 5.57
N GLY A 42 12.97 -5.48 6.22
CA GLY A 42 14.16 -5.02 5.53
C GLY A 42 15.00 -6.21 5.05
N ALA A 43 15.64 -6.05 3.89
CA ALA A 43 16.68 -6.95 3.44
C ALA A 43 18.04 -6.55 4.05
N LYS A 44 18.91 -7.53 4.30
CA LYS A 44 20.32 -7.31 4.64
C LYS A 44 21.17 -8.03 3.60
N GLY A 45 21.84 -7.29 2.73
CA GLY A 45 22.46 -7.88 1.54
C GLY A 45 21.39 -8.38 0.57
N SER A 46 21.56 -9.59 0.04
CA SER A 46 20.69 -10.18 -0.99
C SER A 46 19.49 -10.97 -0.44
N GLY A 47 19.11 -10.79 0.83
CA GLY A 47 18.04 -11.60 1.43
C GLY A 47 17.27 -10.89 2.53
N TYR A 48 16.01 -11.30 2.70
CA TYR A 48 15.15 -10.86 3.80
C TYR A 48 15.54 -11.55 5.12
N GLN A 49 15.04 -11.00 6.23
CA GLN A 49 15.17 -11.67 7.54
C GLN A 49 14.49 -13.05 7.52
N PRO A 50 15.03 -14.07 8.22
CA PRO A 50 14.43 -15.39 8.27
C PRO A 50 12.94 -15.36 8.64
N GLY A 51 12.12 -16.07 7.86
CA GLY A 51 10.67 -16.17 8.04
C GLY A 51 9.86 -15.05 7.37
N VAL A 52 10.49 -14.01 6.85
CA VAL A 52 9.84 -13.06 5.95
C VAL A 52 9.60 -13.74 4.60
N LYS A 53 8.41 -13.56 4.04
CA LYS A 53 8.03 -14.14 2.75
C LYS A 53 7.53 -13.05 1.81
N VAL A 54 7.49 -13.34 0.51
CA VAL A 54 6.80 -12.48 -0.45
C VAL A 54 5.38 -12.97 -0.69
N ASP A 55 4.49 -12.00 -0.82
CA ASP A 55 3.09 -12.19 -1.10
C ASP A 55 2.78 -12.02 -2.58
N LEU A 56 2.16 -13.04 -3.17
CA LEU A 56 1.72 -13.00 -4.56
C LEU A 56 0.25 -12.58 -4.70
N GLU A 57 -0.53 -12.57 -3.61
CA GLU A 57 -1.99 -12.30 -3.66
C GLU A 57 -2.28 -10.95 -4.33
N ARG A 58 -1.58 -9.90 -3.93
CA ARG A 58 -1.74 -8.56 -4.52
C ARG A 58 -1.36 -8.55 -6.00
N ALA A 59 -0.27 -9.21 -6.37
CA ALA A 59 0.22 -9.25 -7.74
C ALA A 59 -0.78 -9.96 -8.67
N VAL A 60 -1.37 -11.06 -8.19
CA VAL A 60 -2.42 -11.81 -8.88
C VAL A 60 -3.68 -10.96 -9.05
N LEU A 61 -4.28 -10.50 -7.93
CA LEU A 61 -5.51 -9.70 -7.95
C LEU A 61 -5.39 -8.46 -8.83
N PHE A 62 -4.25 -7.78 -8.76
CA PHE A 62 -3.99 -6.61 -9.58
C PHE A 62 -3.93 -6.98 -11.07
N THR A 63 -3.17 -8.02 -11.42
CA THR A 63 -2.96 -8.43 -12.82
C THR A 63 -4.23 -8.97 -13.46
N GLU A 64 -5.02 -9.76 -12.75
CA GLU A 64 -6.30 -10.30 -13.23
C GLU A 64 -7.26 -9.19 -13.62
N ALA A 65 -7.49 -8.23 -12.72
CA ALA A 65 -8.35 -7.09 -13.00
C ALA A 65 -7.79 -6.18 -14.10
N PHE A 66 -6.46 -6.01 -14.17
CA PHE A 66 -5.83 -5.22 -15.23
C PHE A 66 -5.99 -5.85 -16.62
N LYS A 67 -5.92 -7.18 -16.72
CA LYS A 67 -6.17 -7.96 -17.95
C LYS A 67 -7.65 -7.97 -18.33
N ALA A 68 -8.56 -8.09 -17.35
CA ALA A 68 -9.99 -8.12 -17.60
C ALA A 68 -10.56 -6.81 -18.18
N ASN A 69 -9.82 -5.71 -18.13
CA ASN A 69 -10.25 -4.39 -18.56
C ASN A 69 -9.41 -3.83 -19.72
N GLU A 70 -8.94 -4.67 -20.65
CA GLU A 70 -8.05 -4.25 -21.74
C GLU A 70 -8.56 -3.12 -22.64
N HIS A 71 -9.88 -2.97 -22.77
CA HIS A 71 -10.53 -1.92 -23.57
C HIS A 71 -10.66 -0.57 -22.85
N ASP A 72 -10.39 -0.52 -21.55
CA ASP A 72 -10.43 0.73 -20.79
C ASP A 72 -9.17 1.57 -21.03
N SER A 73 -9.28 2.87 -20.71
CA SER A 73 -8.11 3.75 -20.61
C SER A 73 -7.08 3.17 -19.62
N LEU A 74 -5.80 3.48 -19.83
CA LEU A 74 -4.76 3.03 -18.91
C LEU A 74 -5.07 3.42 -17.45
N ARG A 75 -5.60 4.64 -17.23
CA ARG A 75 -5.93 5.16 -15.90
C ARG A 75 -7.03 4.34 -15.24
N MET A 76 -8.09 4.04 -15.98
CA MET A 76 -9.22 3.25 -15.48
C MET A 76 -8.80 1.79 -15.21
N ARG A 77 -7.95 1.20 -16.05
CA ARG A 77 -7.37 -0.13 -15.80
C ARG A 77 -6.62 -0.19 -14.47
N TYR A 78 -5.78 0.79 -14.18
CA TYR A 78 -5.09 0.91 -12.89
C TYR A 78 -6.08 1.10 -11.74
N ALA A 79 -7.10 1.95 -11.91
CA ALA A 79 -8.10 2.21 -10.90
C ALA A 79 -8.89 0.94 -10.52
N LYS A 80 -9.38 0.22 -11.52
CA LYS A 80 -10.10 -1.06 -11.33
C LYS A 80 -9.20 -2.15 -10.76
N ALA A 81 -7.94 -2.21 -11.16
CA ALA A 81 -6.97 -3.16 -10.60
C ALA A 81 -6.69 -2.88 -9.11
N LEU A 82 -6.50 -1.62 -8.73
CA LEU A 82 -6.38 -1.23 -7.31
C LEU A 82 -7.66 -1.51 -6.53
N ALA A 83 -8.83 -1.21 -7.11
CA ALA A 83 -10.11 -1.50 -6.48
C ALA A 83 -10.27 -3.01 -6.22
N ASN A 84 -9.94 -3.85 -7.21
CA ASN A 84 -9.98 -5.31 -7.05
C ASN A 84 -9.04 -5.80 -5.93
N VAL A 85 -7.85 -5.21 -5.81
CA VAL A 85 -6.95 -5.49 -4.68
C VAL A 85 -7.61 -5.11 -3.36
N PHE A 86 -8.09 -3.87 -3.22
CA PHE A 86 -8.71 -3.40 -1.97
C PHE A 86 -9.96 -4.18 -1.56
N ASP A 87 -10.76 -4.61 -2.52
CA ASP A 87 -11.99 -5.35 -2.26
C ASP A 87 -11.71 -6.80 -1.84
N ASN A 88 -10.62 -7.41 -2.33
CA ASN A 88 -10.40 -8.86 -2.18
C ASN A 88 -9.19 -9.26 -1.35
N ILE A 89 -8.16 -8.42 -1.23
CA ILE A 89 -6.92 -8.80 -0.56
C ILE A 89 -7.17 -9.22 0.89
N THR A 90 -6.51 -10.27 1.35
CA THR A 90 -6.64 -10.75 2.72
C THR A 90 -6.30 -9.62 3.71
N ILE A 91 -7.15 -9.47 4.73
CA ILE A 91 -6.96 -8.51 5.82
C ILE A 91 -6.85 -9.24 7.16
N PHE A 92 -6.07 -8.69 8.08
CA PHE A 92 -5.93 -9.21 9.43
C PHE A 92 -5.77 -8.09 10.45
N ILE A 93 -6.12 -8.37 11.70
CA ILE A 93 -5.85 -7.49 12.84
C ILE A 93 -4.79 -8.17 13.70
N GLN A 94 -3.58 -7.61 13.73
CA GLN A 94 -2.52 -8.07 14.61
C GLN A 94 -2.92 -7.88 16.09
N ASP A 95 -2.55 -8.84 16.92
CA ASP A 95 -2.82 -8.82 18.34
C ASP A 95 -2.26 -7.57 19.02
N HIS A 96 -2.99 -7.06 20.02
CA HIS A 96 -2.76 -5.82 20.75
C HIS A 96 -2.63 -4.53 19.92
N ALA A 97 -2.75 -4.57 18.59
CA ALA A 97 -2.66 -3.39 17.75
C ALA A 97 -3.95 -2.55 17.81
N GLN A 98 -3.79 -1.24 17.64
CA GLN A 98 -4.88 -0.26 17.58
C GLN A 98 -4.99 0.45 16.24
N ILE A 99 -3.92 0.42 15.45
CA ILE A 99 -3.84 0.98 14.11
C ILE A 99 -3.60 -0.18 13.18
N MET A 100 -4.53 -0.39 12.25
CA MET A 100 -4.57 -1.55 11.38
C MET A 100 -4.52 -1.11 9.92
N GLY A 101 -4.08 -2.02 9.05
CA GLY A 101 -3.93 -1.77 7.63
C GLY A 101 -2.65 -2.41 7.12
N TYR A 102 -2.79 -3.37 6.21
CA TYR A 102 -1.65 -3.99 5.55
C TYR A 102 -2.06 -4.50 4.17
N LEU A 103 -1.13 -4.51 3.22
CA LEU A 103 -1.37 -4.94 1.84
C LEU A 103 -0.78 -6.32 1.51
N GLY A 104 -0.30 -7.06 2.53
CA GLY A 104 0.02 -8.47 2.40
C GLY A 104 -0.97 -9.32 3.20
N SER A 105 -1.09 -10.58 2.81
CA SER A 105 -1.98 -11.58 3.42
C SER A 105 -1.64 -11.89 4.87
N ARG A 106 -0.39 -11.68 5.32
CA ARG A 106 0.07 -12.05 6.66
C ARG A 106 1.08 -11.05 7.24
N PRO A 107 1.25 -10.99 8.58
CA PRO A 107 2.18 -10.06 9.23
C PRO A 107 3.64 -10.18 8.76
N HIS A 108 4.07 -11.36 8.30
CA HIS A 108 5.43 -11.64 7.87
C HIS A 108 5.65 -11.53 6.35
N THR A 109 4.62 -11.19 5.57
CA THR A 109 4.75 -11.10 4.11
C THR A 109 5.10 -9.69 3.65
N ILE A 110 5.78 -9.57 2.51
CA ILE A 110 6.08 -8.33 1.77
C ILE A 110 5.35 -8.39 0.43
N VAL A 111 4.79 -7.27 0.01
CA VAL A 111 3.99 -7.19 -1.21
C VAL A 111 4.89 -7.02 -2.43
N TRP A 112 4.62 -7.80 -3.48
CA TRP A 112 5.23 -7.58 -4.79
C TRP A 112 4.32 -6.77 -5.73
N HIS A 113 4.95 -5.89 -6.50
CA HIS A 113 4.31 -4.99 -7.45
C HIS A 113 4.94 -5.18 -8.84
N PRO A 114 4.51 -6.20 -9.60
CA PRO A 114 5.15 -6.54 -10.88
C PRO A 114 5.03 -5.41 -11.92
N GLU A 115 4.05 -4.52 -11.77
CA GLU A 115 3.75 -3.45 -12.71
C GLU A 115 4.72 -2.24 -12.65
N ILE A 116 5.61 -2.18 -11.66
CA ILE A 116 6.44 -1.00 -11.40
C ILE A 116 7.66 -0.94 -12.31
N LEU A 117 8.54 -1.93 -12.19
CA LEU A 117 9.89 -1.93 -12.77
C LEU A 117 10.36 -3.37 -12.96
N PHE A 118 10.72 -3.73 -14.20
CA PHE A 118 11.13 -5.08 -14.56
C PHE A 118 12.39 -5.56 -13.79
N LEU A 119 13.32 -4.67 -13.43
CA LEU A 119 14.51 -5.03 -12.63
C LEU A 119 14.12 -5.63 -11.27
N LEU A 120 13.07 -5.11 -10.62
CA LEU A 120 12.58 -5.66 -9.35
C LEU A 120 11.93 -7.04 -9.54
N ASN A 121 11.38 -7.30 -10.73
CA ASN A 121 10.79 -8.58 -11.07
C ASN A 121 11.87 -9.63 -11.33
N GLU A 122 12.97 -9.24 -11.96
CA GLU A 122 14.16 -10.08 -12.15
C GLU A 122 14.81 -10.43 -10.81
N ASP A 123 14.94 -9.46 -9.90
CA ASP A 123 15.42 -9.71 -8.53
C ASP A 123 14.53 -10.75 -7.83
N LEU A 124 13.20 -10.59 -7.93
CA LEU A 124 12.26 -11.53 -7.33
C LEU A 124 12.35 -12.94 -7.91
N TYR A 125 12.47 -13.05 -9.24
CA TYR A 125 12.59 -14.32 -9.93
C TYR A 125 13.88 -15.07 -9.53
N ASN A 126 14.93 -14.33 -9.19
CA ASN A 126 16.21 -14.88 -8.74
C ASN A 126 16.27 -15.11 -7.22
N ASP A 127 15.37 -14.54 -6.44
CA ASP A 127 15.33 -14.72 -4.99
C ASP A 127 14.79 -16.11 -4.61
N ARG A 128 15.68 -16.98 -4.12
CA ARG A 128 15.35 -18.34 -3.69
C ARG A 128 14.69 -18.41 -2.30
N THR A 129 14.59 -17.28 -1.58
CA THR A 129 13.87 -17.15 -0.31
C THR A 129 12.42 -16.70 -0.49
N VAL A 130 12.08 -16.23 -1.69
CA VAL A 130 10.78 -15.68 -2.08
C VAL A 130 9.89 -16.77 -2.64
N ILE A 131 9.43 -17.69 -1.78
CA ILE A 131 8.48 -18.69 -2.29
C ILE A 131 7.47 -19.07 -1.19
N PRO A 132 6.16 -18.83 -1.40
CA PRO A 132 5.16 -19.56 -0.66
C PRO A 132 5.20 -21.05 -1.05
N GLU A 133 4.68 -21.91 -0.19
CA GLU A 133 4.44 -23.31 -0.55
C GLU A 133 3.11 -23.42 -1.31
N PRO A 134 2.99 -24.28 -2.35
CA PRO A 134 4.06 -25.08 -2.96
C PRO A 134 4.95 -24.25 -3.91
N VAL A 135 6.25 -24.57 -3.89
CA VAL A 135 7.31 -23.79 -4.54
C VAL A 135 7.16 -23.73 -6.06
N GLU A 136 6.91 -24.87 -6.69
CA GLU A 136 6.87 -25.01 -8.15
C GLU A 136 5.73 -24.22 -8.78
N GLU A 137 4.56 -24.21 -8.15
CA GLU A 137 3.39 -23.47 -8.62
C GLU A 137 3.64 -21.96 -8.55
N ASN A 138 4.26 -21.50 -7.47
CA ASN A 138 4.55 -20.09 -7.28
C ASN A 138 5.65 -19.60 -8.23
N LEU A 139 6.68 -20.39 -8.53
CA LEU A 139 7.68 -20.04 -9.55
C LEU A 139 7.08 -19.91 -10.94
N LYS A 140 6.16 -20.82 -11.30
CA LYS A 140 5.42 -20.74 -12.56
C LYS A 140 4.60 -19.45 -12.63
N LEU A 141 3.87 -19.13 -11.57
CA LEU A 141 3.07 -17.91 -11.48
C LEU A 141 3.94 -16.64 -11.55
N ILE A 142 5.06 -16.58 -10.82
CA ILE A 142 6.00 -15.46 -10.88
C ILE A 142 6.49 -15.28 -12.32
N ARG A 143 6.87 -16.36 -13.00
CA ARG A 143 7.28 -16.30 -14.41
C ARG A 143 6.19 -15.73 -15.31
N GLU A 144 4.96 -16.22 -15.20
CA GLU A 144 3.82 -15.72 -16.00
C GLU A 144 3.53 -14.24 -15.74
N LEU A 145 3.68 -13.78 -14.49
CA LEU A 145 3.55 -12.37 -14.12
C LEU A 145 4.69 -11.52 -14.70
N CYS A 146 5.94 -12.00 -14.63
CA CYS A 146 7.10 -11.34 -15.23
C CYS A 146 6.95 -11.23 -16.76
N ASP A 147 6.58 -12.32 -17.44
CA ASP A 147 6.38 -12.35 -18.89
C ASP A 147 5.31 -11.33 -19.32
N TYR A 148 4.25 -11.16 -18.53
CA TYR A 148 3.21 -10.18 -18.80
C TYR A 148 3.63 -8.72 -18.51
N TRP A 149 4.29 -8.46 -17.38
CA TRP A 149 4.55 -7.10 -16.93
C TRP A 149 5.85 -6.50 -17.45
N ASN A 150 6.92 -7.30 -17.57
CA ASN A 150 8.25 -6.80 -17.93
C ASN A 150 8.25 -5.94 -19.20
N PRO A 151 7.59 -6.35 -20.31
CA PRO A 151 7.60 -5.56 -21.55
C PRO A 151 6.91 -4.20 -21.45
N GLN A 152 6.05 -3.99 -20.45
CA GLN A 152 5.17 -2.82 -20.35
C GLN A 152 5.40 -1.94 -19.10
N THR A 153 6.35 -2.33 -18.23
CA THR A 153 6.78 -1.49 -17.10
C THR A 153 7.31 -0.13 -17.57
N THR A 154 7.30 0.88 -16.71
CA THR A 154 7.84 2.20 -17.07
C THR A 154 9.33 2.12 -17.37
N GLY A 155 10.08 1.32 -16.60
CA GLY A 155 11.51 1.09 -16.85
C GLY A 155 11.77 0.54 -18.25
N ALA A 156 10.99 -0.45 -18.71
CA ALA A 156 11.14 -1.01 -20.05
C ALA A 156 10.90 0.04 -21.14
N LYS A 157 9.93 0.94 -20.95
CA LYS A 157 9.69 2.05 -21.87
C LYS A 157 10.85 3.05 -21.87
N VAL A 158 11.35 3.44 -20.70
CA VAL A 158 12.47 4.38 -20.59
C VAL A 158 13.74 3.81 -21.23
N PHE A 159 14.01 2.52 -21.05
CA PHE A 159 15.19 1.86 -21.61
C PHE A 159 15.18 1.85 -23.15
N ASN A 160 14.01 1.94 -23.78
CA ASN A 160 13.88 2.09 -25.23
C ASN A 160 14.01 3.54 -25.73
N LEU A 161 13.98 4.53 -24.82
CA LEU A 161 14.01 5.96 -25.16
C LEU A 161 15.39 6.59 -24.99
N VAL A 162 16.31 5.90 -24.31
CA VAL A 162 17.64 6.43 -24.01
C VAL A 162 18.74 5.52 -24.57
N PRO A 163 19.91 6.07 -24.90
CA PRO A 163 21.03 5.26 -25.36
C PRO A 163 21.49 4.21 -24.32
N PRO A 164 21.97 3.02 -24.74
CA PRO A 164 22.41 1.97 -23.83
C PRO A 164 23.48 2.40 -22.82
N GLU A 165 24.37 3.33 -23.18
CA GLU A 165 25.39 3.87 -22.29
C GLU A 165 24.81 4.60 -21.06
N GLU A 166 23.66 5.27 -21.21
CA GLU A 166 22.98 5.92 -20.08
C GLU A 166 22.36 4.88 -19.15
N ILE A 167 21.87 3.77 -19.70
CA ILE A 167 21.38 2.63 -18.92
C ILE A 167 22.52 1.99 -18.11
N VAL A 168 23.71 1.84 -18.70
CA VAL A 168 24.86 1.29 -17.98
C VAL A 168 25.24 2.19 -16.79
N LYS A 169 25.22 3.52 -16.94
CA LYS A 169 25.48 4.45 -15.82
C LYS A 169 24.46 4.30 -14.70
N LEU A 170 23.19 4.04 -15.04
CA LEU A 170 22.15 3.73 -14.08
C LEU A 170 22.42 2.42 -13.35
N LEU A 171 22.66 1.33 -14.08
CA LEU A 171 22.84 0.00 -13.50
C LEU A 171 24.12 -0.13 -12.68
N THR A 172 25.16 0.66 -12.98
CA THR A 172 26.38 0.72 -12.17
C THR A 172 26.24 1.55 -10.89
N GLY A 173 25.09 2.21 -10.69
CA GLY A 173 24.83 3.05 -9.52
C GLY A 173 25.58 4.39 -9.53
N VAL A 174 26.21 4.76 -10.64
CA VAL A 174 26.83 6.09 -10.84
C VAL A 174 25.75 7.16 -10.88
N ILE A 175 24.60 6.83 -11.48
CA ILE A 175 23.38 7.62 -11.46
C ILE A 175 22.30 6.70 -10.88
N GLY A 176 21.50 7.17 -9.92
CA GLY A 176 20.48 6.33 -9.29
C GLY A 176 19.17 7.06 -9.10
N TRP A 177 19.13 7.90 -8.07
CA TRP A 177 17.91 8.57 -7.63
C TRP A 177 17.43 9.63 -8.62
N GLY A 178 16.12 9.65 -8.91
CA GLY A 178 15.47 10.67 -9.74
C GLY A 178 15.16 10.28 -11.18
N LEU A 179 15.47 9.04 -11.59
CA LEU A 179 15.13 8.56 -12.93
C LEU A 179 13.68 8.05 -13.02
N PRO A 180 12.94 8.36 -14.10
CA PRO A 180 11.53 8.01 -14.25
C PRO A 180 11.31 6.53 -14.63
N ILE A 181 12.08 5.60 -14.06
CA ILE A 181 12.03 4.16 -14.39
C ILE A 181 10.99 3.39 -13.55
N SER A 182 10.55 3.96 -12.43
CA SER A 182 9.58 3.36 -11.52
C SER A 182 8.24 4.10 -11.60
N ARG A 183 7.13 3.36 -11.59
CA ARG A 183 5.77 3.94 -11.44
C ARG A 183 5.46 4.40 -10.03
N ILE A 184 6.27 4.03 -9.04
CA ILE A 184 6.15 4.49 -7.67
C ILE A 184 7.26 5.49 -7.37
N GLY A 185 6.87 6.61 -6.78
CA GLY A 185 7.79 7.65 -6.34
C GLY A 185 7.31 8.29 -5.04
N TYR A 186 8.06 9.30 -4.61
CA TYR A 186 7.73 10.08 -3.44
C TYR A 186 6.56 11.01 -3.74
N ALA A 187 5.57 11.01 -2.84
CA ALA A 187 4.46 11.94 -2.91
C ALA A 187 4.10 12.42 -1.51
N THR A 188 4.26 13.74 -1.28
CA THR A 188 3.72 14.41 -0.10
C THR A 188 2.20 14.38 -0.20
N LYS A 189 1.53 13.95 0.88
CA LYS A 189 0.07 13.89 0.93
C LYS A 189 -0.47 15.22 1.45
N GLN A 190 -1.63 15.61 0.95
CA GLN A 190 -2.35 16.80 1.42
C GLN A 190 -3.23 16.42 2.61
N TRP A 191 -2.60 16.17 3.77
CA TRP A 191 -3.28 15.64 4.96
C TRP A 191 -4.44 16.51 5.43
N ASP A 192 -4.28 17.83 5.44
CA ASP A 192 -5.33 18.78 5.82
C ASP A 192 -6.58 18.64 4.94
N TYR A 193 -6.38 18.49 3.63
CA TYR A 193 -7.47 18.28 2.67
C TYR A 193 -8.15 16.93 2.92
N MET A 194 -7.37 15.86 3.08
CA MET A 194 -7.89 14.50 3.33
C MET A 194 -8.62 14.37 4.66
N PHE A 195 -8.09 14.91 5.75
CA PHE A 195 -8.67 14.79 7.10
C PHE A 195 -9.87 15.71 7.30
N ARG A 196 -9.92 16.86 6.64
CA ARG A 196 -11.06 17.77 6.72
C ARG A 196 -12.27 17.23 5.98
N LEU A 197 -12.08 16.67 4.79
CA LEU A 197 -13.18 16.25 3.92
C LEU A 197 -13.60 14.79 4.12
N GLY A 198 -12.70 13.91 4.55
CA GLY A 198 -12.89 12.48 4.35
C GLY A 198 -12.86 12.14 2.85
N LEU A 199 -12.94 10.85 2.51
CA LEU A 199 -12.97 10.41 1.13
C LEU A 199 -14.34 10.64 0.49
N GLU A 200 -15.43 10.60 1.24
CA GLU A 200 -16.78 10.93 0.74
C GLU A 200 -16.86 12.41 0.34
N GLY A 201 -16.24 13.32 1.12
CA GLY A 201 -16.15 14.74 0.74
C GLY A 201 -15.31 14.97 -0.52
N ILE A 202 -14.20 14.25 -0.68
CA ILE A 202 -13.38 14.31 -1.91
C ILE A 202 -14.15 13.73 -3.10
N ILE A 203 -14.88 12.63 -2.91
CA ILE A 203 -15.73 12.04 -3.95
C ILE A 203 -16.83 13.02 -4.37
N ALA A 204 -17.44 13.76 -3.43
CA ALA A 204 -18.42 14.78 -3.75
C ALA A 204 -17.84 15.90 -4.62
N GLU A 205 -16.65 16.41 -4.29
CA GLU A 205 -15.94 17.37 -5.14
C GLU A 205 -15.65 16.80 -6.54
N ILE A 206 -15.24 15.53 -6.63
CA ILE A 206 -15.02 14.84 -7.91
C ILE A 206 -16.33 14.73 -8.71
N ASP A 207 -17.45 14.42 -8.07
CA ASP A 207 -18.75 14.29 -8.72
C ASP A 207 -19.23 15.61 -9.33
N GLU A 208 -18.97 16.74 -8.65
CA GLU A 208 -19.20 18.08 -9.21
C GLU A 208 -18.35 18.32 -10.47
N ARG A 209 -17.07 17.91 -10.46
CA ARG A 209 -16.19 18.04 -11.64
C ARG A 209 -16.61 17.13 -12.79
N ILE A 210 -17.04 15.91 -12.50
CA ILE A 210 -17.58 14.98 -13.50
C ILE A 210 -18.79 15.62 -14.16
N LYS A 211 -19.74 16.13 -13.37
CA LYS A 211 -20.93 16.80 -13.90
C LYS A 211 -20.57 18.00 -14.79
N GLU A 212 -19.64 18.84 -14.34
CA GLU A 212 -19.16 19.98 -15.15
C GLU A 212 -18.56 19.53 -16.49
N ALA A 213 -17.73 18.48 -16.49
CA ALA A 213 -17.18 17.91 -17.72
C ALA A 213 -18.28 17.43 -18.66
N GLU A 214 -19.23 16.64 -18.14
CA GLU A 214 -20.32 16.06 -18.93
C GLU A 214 -21.23 17.15 -19.53
N ASP A 215 -21.52 18.21 -18.78
CA ASP A 215 -22.26 19.36 -19.29
C ASP A 215 -21.54 20.07 -20.44
N ARG A 216 -20.20 20.17 -20.37
CA ARG A 216 -19.39 20.81 -21.41
C ARG A 216 -19.24 19.97 -22.67
N ILE A 217 -19.11 18.66 -22.54
CA ILE A 217 -18.72 17.79 -23.67
C ILE A 217 -19.86 16.93 -24.24
N TYR A 218 -20.94 16.70 -23.49
CA TYR A 218 -22.07 15.88 -23.93
C TYR A 218 -23.36 16.68 -24.13
N ASN A 219 -23.59 17.73 -23.33
CA ASN A 219 -24.85 18.49 -23.35
C ASN A 219 -24.82 19.71 -24.28
N LYS A 220 -23.70 19.96 -24.98
CA LYS A 220 -23.57 20.95 -26.06
C LYS A 220 -22.60 20.46 -27.13
N VAL A 221 -22.54 21.18 -28.26
CA VAL A 221 -21.45 21.00 -29.24
C VAL A 221 -20.15 21.48 -28.58
N PRO A 222 -19.13 20.62 -28.40
CA PRO A 222 -17.92 21.01 -27.70
C PRO A 222 -17.09 22.02 -28.51
N ASP A 223 -16.58 23.05 -27.84
CA ASP A 223 -15.61 23.97 -28.41
C ASP A 223 -14.19 23.37 -28.32
N PRO A 224 -13.20 23.84 -29.10
CA PRO A 224 -11.81 23.37 -28.98
C PRO A 224 -11.23 23.46 -27.57
N GLU A 225 -11.68 24.42 -26.77
CA GLU A 225 -11.30 24.59 -25.36
C GLU A 225 -11.86 23.52 -24.42
N ASP A 226 -12.93 22.81 -24.82
CA ASP A 226 -13.54 21.75 -24.04
C ASP A 226 -12.84 20.38 -24.26
N LEU A 227 -12.01 20.24 -25.29
CA LEU A 227 -11.28 18.99 -25.61
C LEU A 227 -10.49 18.40 -24.41
N PRO A 228 -9.81 19.19 -23.56
CA PRO A 228 -9.14 18.65 -22.37
C PRO A 228 -10.08 17.99 -21.35
N TYR A 229 -11.39 18.28 -21.37
CA TYR A 229 -12.34 17.69 -20.42
C TYR A 229 -12.59 16.21 -20.66
N TYR A 230 -12.34 15.68 -21.86
CA TYR A 230 -12.41 14.24 -22.13
C TYR A 230 -11.37 13.46 -21.29
N GLU A 231 -10.12 13.95 -21.25
CA GLU A 231 -9.09 13.33 -20.40
C GLU A 231 -9.35 13.57 -18.91
N LYS A 232 -9.81 14.77 -18.52
CA LYS A 232 -10.13 15.06 -17.11
C LYS A 232 -11.26 14.16 -16.61
N LEU A 233 -12.29 13.92 -17.42
CA LEU A 233 -13.40 13.04 -17.08
C LEU A 233 -12.92 11.61 -16.81
N ASP A 234 -12.04 11.08 -17.67
CA ASP A 234 -11.39 9.77 -17.47
C ASP A 234 -10.57 9.72 -16.17
N VAL A 235 -9.79 10.76 -15.88
CA VAL A 235 -9.02 10.89 -14.63
C VAL A 235 -9.94 10.90 -13.41
N TRP A 236 -10.98 11.73 -13.40
CA TRP A 236 -11.91 11.87 -12.28
C TRP A 236 -12.71 10.59 -12.02
N LYS A 237 -13.22 9.96 -13.08
CA LYS A 237 -13.90 8.65 -12.97
C LYS A 237 -12.95 7.59 -12.40
N SER A 238 -11.69 7.57 -12.85
CA SER A 238 -10.66 6.66 -12.33
C SER A 238 -10.33 6.94 -10.85
N MET A 239 -10.21 8.21 -10.45
CA MET A 239 -9.97 8.61 -9.06
C MET A 239 -11.11 8.14 -8.15
N LYS A 240 -12.37 8.38 -8.55
CA LYS A 240 -13.57 7.98 -7.79
C LYS A 240 -13.57 6.47 -7.50
N VAL A 241 -13.32 5.63 -8.50
CA VAL A 241 -13.25 4.17 -8.35
C VAL A 241 -12.27 3.75 -7.25
N VAL A 242 -11.09 4.37 -7.19
CA VAL A 242 -10.08 4.04 -6.17
C VAL A 242 -10.52 4.51 -4.79
N LEU A 243 -11.04 5.73 -4.67
CA LEU A 243 -11.46 6.29 -3.38
C LEU A 243 -12.60 5.48 -2.76
N GLU A 244 -13.60 5.10 -3.57
CA GLU A 244 -14.69 4.24 -3.12
C GLU A 244 -14.19 2.86 -2.66
N ALA A 245 -13.22 2.28 -3.35
CA ALA A 245 -12.62 1.00 -2.95
C ALA A 245 -11.85 1.11 -1.63
N VAL A 246 -11.16 2.22 -1.37
CA VAL A 246 -10.49 2.46 -0.08
C VAL A 246 -11.50 2.56 1.07
N ILE A 247 -12.64 3.21 0.86
CA ILE A 247 -13.74 3.23 1.85
C ILE A 247 -14.24 1.81 2.12
N ARG A 248 -14.49 1.02 1.08
CA ARG A 248 -14.91 -0.39 1.23
C ARG A 248 -13.87 -1.20 2.00
N TRP A 249 -12.59 -1.03 1.70
CA TRP A 249 -11.50 -1.71 2.40
C TRP A 249 -11.43 -1.36 3.89
N ALA A 250 -11.57 -0.08 4.25
CA ALA A 250 -11.67 0.33 5.66
C ALA A 250 -12.89 -0.30 6.35
N ARG A 251 -14.03 -0.36 5.68
CA ARG A 251 -15.25 -1.04 6.19
C ARG A 251 -15.08 -2.56 6.31
N ARG A 252 -14.19 -3.20 5.53
CA ARG A 252 -13.80 -4.61 5.74
C ARG A 252 -13.07 -4.78 7.09
N TYR A 253 -12.15 -3.87 7.43
CA TYR A 253 -11.51 -3.85 8.76
C TYR A 253 -12.48 -3.60 9.89
N SER A 254 -13.45 -2.70 9.69
CA SER A 254 -14.52 -2.46 10.66
C SER A 254 -15.27 -3.75 10.99
N ARG A 255 -15.71 -4.47 9.96
CA ARG A 255 -16.40 -5.75 10.10
C ARG A 255 -15.52 -6.81 10.76
N LEU A 256 -14.25 -6.92 10.38
CA LEU A 256 -13.32 -7.89 10.98
C LEU A 256 -13.10 -7.61 12.47
N ALA A 257 -12.91 -6.34 12.86
CA ALA A 257 -12.74 -5.97 14.26
C ALA A 257 -13.98 -6.34 15.10
N LYS A 258 -15.17 -6.09 14.56
CA LYS A 258 -16.44 -6.49 15.19
C LYS A 258 -16.56 -8.02 15.34
N ILE A 259 -16.24 -8.78 14.28
CA ILE A 259 -16.25 -10.25 14.31
C ILE A 259 -15.32 -10.79 15.40
N ILE A 260 -14.08 -10.26 15.49
CA ILE A 260 -13.11 -10.68 16.52
C ILE A 260 -13.67 -10.39 17.92
N ALA A 261 -14.21 -9.19 18.14
CA ALA A 261 -14.78 -8.78 19.42
C ALA A 261 -15.97 -9.65 19.86
N GLU A 262 -16.83 -10.04 18.93
CA GLU A 262 -18.08 -10.76 19.23
C GLU A 262 -17.88 -12.26 19.40
N HIS A 263 -16.94 -12.86 18.66
CA HIS A 263 -16.83 -14.31 18.54
C HIS A 263 -15.54 -14.93 19.10
N PHE A 264 -14.46 -14.16 19.24
CA PHE A 264 -13.14 -14.72 19.54
C PHE A 264 -12.48 -14.11 20.78
N GLU A 265 -12.68 -12.81 21.03
CA GLU A 265 -12.06 -12.12 22.16
C GLU A 265 -12.78 -12.42 23.48
N THR A 266 -12.00 -12.74 24.51
CA THR A 266 -12.50 -13.07 25.85
C THR A 266 -12.17 -12.00 26.89
N ASP A 267 -11.12 -11.19 26.69
CA ASP A 267 -10.81 -10.05 27.55
C ASP A 267 -11.81 -8.90 27.30
N PRO A 268 -12.63 -8.51 28.30
CA PRO A 268 -13.60 -7.42 28.14
C PRO A 268 -12.96 -6.10 27.70
N LYS A 269 -11.74 -5.81 28.16
CA LYS A 269 -11.04 -4.57 27.79
C LYS A 269 -10.64 -4.58 26.33
N ARG A 270 -10.09 -5.70 25.85
CA ARG A 270 -9.72 -5.83 24.44
C ARG A 270 -10.95 -5.87 23.53
N LYS A 271 -12.06 -6.44 23.98
CA LYS A 271 -13.35 -6.43 23.27
C LYS A 271 -13.85 -5.00 23.05
N GLU A 272 -13.83 -4.17 24.08
CA GLU A 272 -14.19 -2.75 23.97
C GLU A 272 -13.29 -2.01 22.96
N GLU A 273 -11.98 -2.24 23.01
CA GLU A 273 -11.05 -1.65 22.04
C GLU A 273 -11.33 -2.09 20.60
N LEU A 274 -11.64 -3.37 20.36
CA LEU A 274 -11.97 -3.88 19.02
C LEU A 274 -13.28 -3.29 18.50
N LEU A 275 -14.29 -3.10 19.36
CA LEU A 275 -15.53 -2.41 18.98
C LEU A 275 -15.26 -0.93 18.65
N ARG A 276 -14.34 -0.28 19.38
CA ARG A 276 -13.89 1.07 19.03
C ARG A 276 -13.15 1.12 17.70
N ILE A 277 -12.29 0.14 17.40
CA ILE A 277 -11.66 0.00 16.07
C ILE A 277 -12.73 -0.18 15.00
N ALA A 278 -13.74 -1.00 15.26
CA ALA A 278 -14.86 -1.22 14.34
C ALA A 278 -15.59 0.08 14.01
N GLU A 279 -15.93 0.88 15.03
CA GLU A 279 -16.56 2.19 14.86
C GLU A 279 -15.67 3.16 14.06
N VAL A 280 -14.38 3.26 14.41
CA VAL A 280 -13.45 4.17 13.76
C VAL A 280 -13.24 3.79 12.30
N CYS A 281 -13.00 2.52 11.97
CA CYS A 281 -12.83 2.07 10.58
C CYS A 281 -14.12 2.14 9.75
N TRP A 282 -15.29 2.20 10.39
CA TRP A 282 -16.55 2.46 9.68
C TRP A 282 -16.65 3.91 9.24
N LYS A 283 -16.24 4.83 10.12
CA LYS A 283 -16.29 6.28 9.91
C LYS A 283 -15.12 6.81 9.10
N VAL A 284 -13.91 6.28 9.29
CA VAL A 284 -12.67 6.79 8.68
C VAL A 284 -12.12 5.73 7.73
N PRO A 285 -11.81 6.08 6.46
CA PRO A 285 -11.66 7.46 5.96
C PRO A 285 -12.88 7.95 5.17
N ALA A 286 -14.07 7.37 5.37
CA ALA A 286 -15.30 7.83 4.71
C ALA A 286 -15.51 9.33 4.94
#